data_AF-A0A0F9SL86-F1
#
_entry.id   AF-A0A0F9SL86-F1
#
_cell.length_a   1.000
_cell.length_b   1.000
_cell.length_c   1.000
_cell.angle_alpha   90.00
_cell.angle_beta   90.00
_cell.angle_gamma   90.00
#
_symmetry.space_group_name_H-M   'P 1'
#
loop_
_entity.id
_entity.type
_entity.pdbx_description
1 polymer ?
#
loop_
_entity_poly.entity_id
_entity_poly.type
_entity_poly.pdbx_seq_one_letter_code
_entity_poly.pdbx_strand_id
1 'polypeptide(L)'
;MKWVIANLSLKYKSAGLPSSIVDFLEDLKRCLIKHPYDEEFTESNVLSFEKTIEIFQEDPVLESTLSIPLKGIPEWLNLWSKGKKVCIDLTNCNIYQQKLLVTLITQAINNYIDHNNSDSPTSIVVIEDADDVLEKPPHDEYKKNYDSNRECCWAIKEEVYVLTKEQMEEVFGDSNYLMNVQLEEIFYGLTRSEFRYRNISLITVCEDASNIYNCVSIFSQIKLQVD
;
A
#
# COMPACT_ATOMS: atom_id res chain seq x y z
N MET A 1 7.85 -1.84 -16.00
CA MET A 1 6.73 -2.11 -15.06
C MET A 1 5.32 -2.02 -15.65
N LYS A 2 4.85 -0.85 -16.16
CA LYS A 2 3.47 -0.70 -16.69
C LYS A 2 3.06 -1.76 -17.73
N TRP A 3 3.97 -2.18 -18.62
CA TRP A 3 3.70 -3.17 -19.66
C TRP A 3 3.61 -4.61 -19.14
N VAL A 4 4.43 -5.00 -18.15
CA VAL A 4 4.36 -6.32 -17.48
C VAL A 4 3.08 -6.42 -16.67
N ILE A 5 2.78 -5.39 -15.86
CA ILE A 5 1.53 -5.30 -15.11
C ILE A 5 0.34 -5.33 -16.08
N ALA A 6 0.41 -4.63 -17.22
CA ALA A 6 -0.66 -4.64 -18.21
C ALA A 6 -0.85 -6.01 -18.92
N ASN A 7 0.23 -6.70 -19.29
CA ASN A 7 0.15 -8.03 -19.93
C ASN A 7 -0.32 -9.12 -18.95
N LEU A 8 0.11 -9.05 -17.70
CA LEU A 8 -0.40 -9.93 -16.65
C LEU A 8 -1.85 -9.62 -16.32
N SER A 9 -2.22 -8.34 -16.21
CA SER A 9 -3.61 -7.91 -16.05
C SER A 9 -4.49 -8.41 -17.21
N LEU A 10 -3.97 -8.49 -18.43
CA LEU A 10 -4.64 -9.08 -19.59
C LEU A 10 -4.83 -10.60 -19.44
N LYS A 11 -3.79 -11.32 -18.98
CA LYS A 11 -3.87 -12.76 -18.69
C LYS A 11 -4.89 -13.05 -17.58
N TYR A 12 -4.90 -12.25 -16.51
CA TYR A 12 -5.84 -12.36 -15.39
C TYR A 12 -7.26 -11.91 -15.72
N LYS A 13 -7.45 -11.02 -16.71
CA LYS A 13 -8.77 -10.72 -17.31
C LYS A 13 -9.38 -11.93 -18.05
N SER A 14 -8.53 -12.83 -18.57
CA SER A 14 -8.97 -13.98 -19.38
C SER A 14 -8.98 -15.34 -18.66
N ALA A 15 -8.16 -15.52 -17.61
CA ALA A 15 -7.91 -16.81 -16.97
C ALA A 15 -8.27 -16.86 -15.46
N GLY A 16 -8.88 -15.79 -14.93
CA GLY A 16 -9.17 -15.64 -13.50
C GLY A 16 -7.98 -15.04 -12.74
N LEU A 17 -8.27 -14.32 -11.65
CA LEU A 17 -7.28 -13.68 -10.77
C LEU A 17 -6.47 -14.73 -9.98
N PRO A 18 -5.22 -14.42 -9.59
CA PRO A 18 -4.36 -15.32 -8.83
C PRO A 18 -4.93 -15.64 -7.44
N SER A 19 -4.54 -16.79 -6.90
CA SER A 19 -5.11 -17.43 -5.71
C SER A 19 -4.71 -16.84 -4.36
N SER A 20 -3.57 -16.17 -4.33
CA SER A 20 -3.01 -15.48 -3.17
C SER A 20 -2.07 -14.37 -3.65
N ILE A 21 -1.70 -13.44 -2.77
CA ILE A 21 -0.65 -12.45 -3.05
C ILE A 21 0.67 -13.16 -3.37
N VAL A 22 0.97 -14.26 -2.68
CA VAL A 22 2.13 -15.11 -2.95
C VAL A 22 2.09 -15.65 -4.38
N ASP A 23 0.96 -16.21 -4.82
CA ASP A 23 0.81 -16.76 -6.17
C ASP A 23 0.89 -15.67 -7.25
N PHE A 24 0.36 -14.48 -6.96
CA PHE A 24 0.48 -13.32 -7.85
C PHE A 24 1.94 -12.88 -8.01
N LEU A 25 2.66 -12.75 -6.90
CA LEU A 25 4.06 -12.37 -6.89
C LEU A 25 4.94 -13.46 -7.54
N GLU A 26 4.62 -14.73 -7.34
CA GLU A 26 5.25 -15.87 -8.01
C GLU A 26 5.03 -15.83 -9.53
N ASP A 27 3.80 -15.54 -9.97
CA ASP A 27 3.49 -15.41 -11.39
C ASP A 27 4.17 -14.19 -12.03
N LEU A 28 4.23 -13.06 -11.31
CA LEU A 28 4.98 -11.85 -11.71
C LEU A 28 6.47 -12.18 -11.86
N LYS A 29 7.04 -12.85 -10.87
CA LYS A 29 8.43 -13.34 -10.88
C LYS A 29 8.68 -14.22 -12.10
N ARG A 30 7.86 -15.27 -12.30
CA ARG A 30 7.97 -16.17 -13.46
C ARG A 30 7.84 -15.44 -14.79
N CYS A 31 6.94 -14.47 -14.88
CA CYS A 31 6.74 -13.68 -16.09
C CYS A 31 7.95 -12.79 -16.39
N LEU A 32 8.51 -12.15 -15.36
CA LEU A 32 9.70 -11.32 -15.47
C LEU A 32 10.94 -12.13 -15.86
N ILE A 33 11.12 -13.33 -15.29
CA ILE A 33 12.20 -14.27 -15.67
C ILE A 33 12.04 -14.73 -17.13
N LYS A 34 10.80 -15.01 -17.57
CA LYS A 34 10.53 -15.48 -18.93
C LYS A 34 10.68 -14.38 -19.99
N HIS A 35 10.50 -13.13 -19.58
CA HIS A 35 10.56 -11.95 -20.44
C HIS A 35 11.45 -10.88 -19.78
N PRO A 36 12.78 -11.15 -19.69
CA PRO A 36 13.70 -10.29 -18.96
C PRO A 36 13.84 -8.94 -19.66
N TYR A 37 14.09 -7.91 -18.85
CA TYR A 37 14.54 -6.62 -19.33
C TYR A 37 16.08 -6.64 -19.36
N ASP A 38 16.74 -5.57 -18.91
CA ASP A 38 18.15 -5.62 -18.57
C ASP A 38 18.38 -6.49 -17.32
N GLU A 39 19.60 -7.00 -17.20
CA GLU A 39 19.99 -8.02 -16.22
C GLU A 39 19.83 -7.50 -14.79
N GLU A 40 20.36 -6.31 -14.50
CA GLU A 40 20.30 -5.66 -13.18
C GLU A 40 18.85 -5.38 -12.75
N PHE A 41 18.02 -4.84 -13.65
CA PHE A 41 16.59 -4.62 -13.37
C PHE A 41 15.85 -5.93 -13.10
N THR A 42 16.13 -6.97 -13.88
CA THR A 42 15.45 -8.26 -13.77
C THR A 42 15.81 -8.93 -12.44
N GLU A 43 17.08 -8.98 -12.08
CA GLU A 43 17.56 -9.58 -10.83
C GLU A 43 17.04 -8.85 -9.59
N SER A 44 17.13 -7.51 -9.57
CA SER A 44 16.67 -6.70 -8.44
C SER A 44 15.17 -6.90 -8.14
N ASN A 45 14.32 -6.92 -9.18
CA ASN A 45 12.89 -7.11 -9.01
C ASN A 45 12.52 -8.55 -8.64
N VAL A 46 13.21 -9.56 -9.20
CA VAL A 46 13.01 -10.97 -8.80
C VAL A 46 13.32 -11.15 -7.32
N LEU A 47 14.47 -10.64 -6.85
CA LEU A 47 14.85 -10.67 -5.44
C LEU A 47 13.85 -9.93 -4.54
N SER A 48 13.34 -8.79 -4.99
CA SER A 48 12.32 -8.04 -4.25
C SER A 48 11.02 -8.83 -4.13
N PHE A 49 10.59 -9.53 -5.19
CA PHE A 49 9.40 -10.39 -5.13
C PHE A 49 9.62 -11.58 -4.20
N GLU A 50 10.78 -12.22 -4.23
CA GLU A 50 11.12 -13.35 -3.33
C GLU A 50 11.09 -12.94 -1.87
N LYS A 51 11.75 -11.85 -1.49
CA LYS A 51 11.69 -11.31 -0.12
C LYS A 51 10.27 -10.99 0.32
N THR A 52 9.47 -10.42 -0.59
CA THR A 52 8.07 -10.09 -0.29
C THR A 52 7.24 -11.36 -0.11
N ILE A 53 7.45 -12.39 -0.92
CA ILE A 53 6.80 -13.70 -0.79
C ILE A 53 7.15 -14.34 0.55
N GLU A 54 8.43 -14.33 0.95
CA GLU A 54 8.88 -14.86 2.25
C GLU A 54 8.14 -14.20 3.42
N ILE A 55 8.03 -12.87 3.42
CA ILE A 55 7.28 -12.13 4.45
C ILE A 55 5.82 -12.59 4.53
N PHE A 56 5.16 -12.82 3.40
CA PHE A 56 3.77 -13.30 3.37
C PHE A 56 3.62 -14.78 3.76
N GLN A 57 4.64 -15.60 3.52
CA GLN A 57 4.64 -17.02 3.90
C GLN A 57 4.99 -17.24 5.37
N GLU A 58 5.83 -16.37 5.94
CA GLU A 58 6.23 -16.41 7.35
C GLU A 58 5.15 -15.88 8.30
N ASP A 59 4.21 -15.07 7.78
CA ASP A 59 3.13 -14.49 8.57
C ASP A 59 1.72 -14.93 8.08
N PRO A 60 1.13 -15.98 8.69
CA PRO A 60 -0.21 -16.44 8.37
C PRO A 60 -1.32 -15.45 8.77
N VAL A 61 -1.05 -14.43 9.61
CA VAL A 61 -1.98 -13.34 9.94
C VAL A 61 -2.10 -12.38 8.75
N LEU A 62 -0.99 -12.07 8.07
CA LEU A 62 -0.99 -11.30 6.83
C LEU A 62 -1.78 -12.02 5.73
N GLU A 63 -1.54 -13.30 5.50
CA GLU A 63 -2.25 -14.07 4.46
C GLU A 63 -3.75 -14.22 4.75
N SER A 64 -4.12 -14.47 6.01
CA SER A 64 -5.53 -14.62 6.41
C SER A 64 -6.31 -13.31 6.41
N THR A 65 -5.67 -12.19 6.77
CA THR A 65 -6.30 -10.85 6.76
C THR A 65 -6.52 -10.34 5.34
N LEU A 66 -5.60 -10.69 4.42
CA LEU A 66 -5.54 -10.16 3.05
C LEU A 66 -6.09 -11.08 1.97
N SER A 67 -6.89 -12.08 2.31
CA SER A 67 -7.46 -13.00 1.32
C SER A 67 -8.21 -12.27 0.20
N ILE A 68 -7.48 -11.87 -0.85
CA ILE A 68 -7.92 -11.39 -2.15
C ILE A 68 -7.72 -12.58 -3.09
N PRO A 69 -8.61 -12.95 -4.02
CA PRO A 69 -10.07 -12.90 -4.07
C PRO A 69 -10.65 -14.32 -4.36
N LEU A 70 -10.03 -15.42 -3.87
CA LEU A 70 -10.50 -16.78 -4.19
C LEU A 70 -11.55 -17.38 -3.24
N LYS A 71 -11.84 -16.76 -2.09
CA LYS A 71 -12.98 -17.16 -1.24
C LYS A 71 -14.20 -16.26 -1.40
N GLY A 72 -14.22 -15.43 -2.45
CA GLY A 72 -15.19 -14.35 -2.59
C GLY A 72 -14.81 -13.12 -1.76
N ILE A 73 -15.79 -12.28 -1.45
CA ILE A 73 -15.62 -11.14 -0.54
C ILE A 73 -15.10 -11.68 0.80
N PRO A 74 -13.99 -11.16 1.36
CA PRO A 74 -13.52 -11.56 2.69
C PRO A 74 -14.69 -11.58 3.68
N GLU A 75 -14.77 -12.59 4.54
CA GLU A 75 -15.94 -12.76 5.41
C GLU A 75 -16.21 -11.50 6.24
N TRP A 76 -15.14 -10.89 6.75
CA TRP A 76 -15.19 -9.62 7.46
C TRP A 76 -15.82 -8.50 6.59
N LEU A 77 -15.44 -8.41 5.32
CA LEU A 77 -15.94 -7.38 4.40
C LEU A 77 -17.40 -7.63 4.00
N ASN A 78 -17.79 -8.89 3.86
CA ASN A 78 -19.17 -9.31 3.61
C ASN A 78 -20.08 -9.08 4.81
N LEU A 79 -19.57 -9.27 6.04
CA LEU A 79 -20.29 -8.93 7.26
C LEU A 79 -20.44 -7.41 7.39
N TRP A 80 -19.36 -6.67 7.15
CA TRP A 80 -19.36 -5.21 7.20
C TRP A 80 -20.29 -4.58 6.17
N SER A 81 -20.28 -5.06 4.91
CA SER A 81 -21.18 -4.57 3.86
C SER A 81 -22.67 -4.83 4.14
N LYS A 82 -22.98 -5.78 5.04
CA LYS A 82 -24.33 -6.05 5.57
C LYS A 82 -24.66 -5.24 6.83
N GLY A 83 -23.84 -4.25 7.18
CA GLY A 83 -24.03 -3.36 8.32
C GLY A 83 -23.60 -3.96 9.67
N LYS A 84 -22.82 -5.05 9.69
CA LYS A 84 -22.26 -5.57 10.94
C LYS A 84 -21.02 -4.76 11.34
N LYS A 85 -20.85 -4.56 12.65
CA LYS A 85 -19.60 -4.06 13.21
C LYS A 85 -18.53 -5.15 13.08
N VAL A 86 -17.39 -4.78 12.52
CA VAL A 86 -16.23 -5.65 12.33
C VAL A 86 -15.02 -4.95 12.93
N CYS A 87 -14.21 -5.72 13.65
CA CYS A 87 -12.94 -5.26 14.23
C CYS A 87 -11.85 -6.17 13.67
N ILE A 88 -10.82 -5.57 13.09
CA ILE A 88 -9.63 -6.26 12.62
C ILE A 88 -8.52 -5.88 13.59
N ASP A 89 -8.12 -6.82 14.43
CA ASP A 89 -7.08 -6.61 15.42
C ASP A 89 -5.70 -6.87 14.79
N LEU A 90 -4.85 -5.85 14.79
CA LEU A 90 -3.50 -5.88 14.24
C LEU A 90 -2.42 -5.89 15.34
N THR A 91 -2.78 -6.08 16.60
CA THR A 91 -1.85 -5.99 17.75
C THR A 91 -0.67 -6.96 17.65
N ASN A 92 -0.86 -8.13 17.03
CA ASN A 92 0.20 -9.13 16.86
C ASN A 92 1.08 -8.87 15.62
N CYS A 93 0.75 -7.88 14.80
CA CYS A 93 1.54 -7.50 13.65
C CYS A 93 2.58 -6.46 14.05
N ASN A 94 3.79 -6.54 13.49
CA ASN A 94 4.76 -5.45 13.62
C ASN A 94 4.32 -4.22 12.82
N ILE A 95 4.93 -3.07 13.08
CA ILE A 95 4.49 -1.81 12.48
C ILE A 95 4.43 -1.83 10.96
N TYR A 96 5.42 -2.44 10.29
CA TYR A 96 5.44 -2.53 8.83
C TYR A 96 4.27 -3.33 8.28
N GLN A 97 3.95 -4.43 8.94
CA GLN A 97 2.81 -5.27 8.58
C GLN A 97 1.51 -4.51 8.79
N GLN A 98 1.38 -3.73 9.88
CA GLN A 98 0.22 -2.88 10.12
C GLN A 98 0.03 -1.84 9.00
N LYS A 99 1.08 -1.09 8.61
CA LYS A 99 1.04 -0.08 7.53
C LYS A 99 0.56 -0.71 6.21
N LEU A 100 1.09 -1.90 5.89
CA LEU A 100 0.73 -2.65 4.69
C LEU A 100 -0.72 -3.16 4.76
N LEU A 101 -1.12 -3.76 5.88
CA LEU A 101 -2.46 -4.32 6.09
C LEU A 101 -3.54 -3.23 6.00
N VAL A 102 -3.34 -2.07 6.64
CA VAL A 102 -4.29 -0.95 6.54
C VAL A 102 -4.45 -0.49 5.10
N THR A 103 -3.35 -0.39 4.35
CA THR A 103 -3.39 0.00 2.93
C THR A 103 -4.18 -1.02 2.10
N LEU A 104 -3.94 -2.31 2.30
CA LEU A 104 -4.60 -3.36 1.54
C LEU A 104 -6.07 -3.58 1.95
N ILE A 105 -6.42 -3.41 3.24
CA ILE A 105 -7.80 -3.38 3.72
C ILE A 105 -8.56 -2.24 3.03
N THR A 106 -7.97 -1.05 2.99
CA THR A 106 -8.52 0.12 2.30
C THR A 106 -8.73 -0.18 0.81
N GLN A 107 -7.76 -0.84 0.17
CA GLN A 107 -7.87 -1.26 -1.22
C GLN A 107 -8.98 -2.30 -1.43
N ALA A 108 -9.11 -3.30 -0.54
CA ALA A 108 -10.17 -4.29 -0.60
C ALA A 108 -11.55 -3.63 -0.51
N ILE A 109 -11.74 -2.69 0.41
CA ILE A 109 -12.97 -1.90 0.52
C ILE A 109 -13.29 -1.22 -0.82
N ASN A 110 -12.32 -0.54 -1.42
CA ASN A 110 -12.53 0.16 -2.69
C ASN A 110 -12.88 -0.78 -3.86
N ASN A 111 -12.37 -2.01 -3.85
CA ASN A 111 -12.62 -2.97 -4.92
C ASN A 111 -13.99 -3.65 -4.81
N TYR A 112 -14.54 -3.78 -3.60
CA TYR A 112 -15.76 -4.56 -3.36
C TYR A 112 -16.99 -3.74 -3.00
N ILE A 113 -16.81 -2.51 -2.54
CA ILE A 113 -17.92 -1.59 -2.32
C ILE A 113 -18.13 -0.78 -3.58
N ASP A 114 -19.33 -0.87 -4.16
CA ASP A 114 -19.68 -0.10 -5.35
C ASP A 114 -19.77 1.40 -5.04
N HIS A 115 -19.51 2.21 -6.07
CA HIS A 115 -19.81 3.64 -6.00
C HIS A 115 -21.29 3.83 -5.67
N ASN A 116 -21.55 4.77 -4.76
CA ASN A 116 -22.88 5.10 -4.31
C ASN A 116 -22.99 6.61 -4.28
N ASN A 117 -23.99 7.18 -4.97
CA ASN A 117 -24.23 8.61 -5.04
C ASN A 117 -25.21 9.10 -3.96
N SER A 118 -25.35 8.37 -2.85
CA SER A 118 -26.11 8.85 -1.69
C SER A 118 -25.46 10.10 -1.08
N ASP A 119 -26.24 10.95 -0.43
CA ASP A 119 -25.71 12.07 0.37
C ASP A 119 -25.42 11.66 1.82
N SER A 120 -25.80 10.44 2.22
CA SER A 120 -25.62 9.91 3.57
C SER A 120 -24.48 8.90 3.61
N PRO A 121 -23.59 8.96 4.63
CA PRO A 121 -22.57 7.93 4.81
C PRO A 121 -23.23 6.57 5.03
N THR A 122 -22.84 5.59 4.22
CA THR A 122 -23.37 4.22 4.26
C THR A 122 -22.53 3.31 5.13
N SER A 123 -21.26 3.64 5.29
CA SER A 123 -20.29 2.84 6.04
C SER A 123 -19.26 3.73 6.74
N ILE A 124 -18.68 3.21 7.81
CA ILE A 124 -17.64 3.90 8.59
C ILE A 124 -16.44 2.96 8.72
N VAL A 125 -15.25 3.49 8.46
CA VAL A 125 -13.96 2.88 8.72
C VAL A 125 -13.30 3.67 9.84
N VAL A 126 -12.79 2.97 10.85
CA VAL A 126 -12.05 3.58 11.97
C VAL A 126 -10.65 3.00 11.98
N ILE A 127 -9.63 3.86 12.04
CA ILE A 127 -8.24 3.50 12.25
C ILE A 127 -7.85 4.03 13.63
N GLU A 128 -7.62 3.12 14.57
CA GLU A 128 -7.07 3.40 15.91
C GLU A 128 -5.54 3.42 15.84
N ASP A 129 -4.89 4.10 16.79
CA ASP A 129 -3.44 4.23 16.91
C ASP A 129 -2.75 4.67 15.60
N ALA A 130 -3.35 5.65 14.93
CA ALA A 130 -2.92 6.06 13.61
C ALA A 130 -1.56 6.76 13.58
N ASP A 131 -1.06 7.25 14.72
CA ASP A 131 0.29 7.84 14.85
C ASP A 131 1.36 6.89 14.35
N ASP A 132 1.24 5.61 14.69
CA ASP A 132 2.19 4.59 14.27
C ASP A 132 1.90 4.16 12.82
N VAL A 133 0.66 3.80 12.52
CA VAL A 133 0.30 3.11 11.26
C VAL A 133 0.26 4.05 10.05
N LEU A 134 -0.03 5.33 10.28
CA LEU A 134 -0.05 6.37 9.24
C LEU A 134 1.03 7.40 9.49
N GLU A 135 2.11 7.04 10.19
CA GLU A 135 3.24 7.92 10.47
C GLU A 135 3.78 8.56 9.18
N LYS A 136 3.85 9.88 9.19
CA LYS A 136 4.32 10.71 8.09
C LYS A 136 5.79 10.41 7.77
N PRO A 137 6.11 10.08 6.50
CA PRO A 137 7.50 9.94 6.09
C PRO A 137 8.26 11.27 6.29
N PRO A 138 9.55 11.24 6.67
CA PRO A 138 10.35 12.43 6.93
C PRO A 138 10.76 13.15 5.63
N HIS A 139 9.76 13.66 4.89
CA HIS A 139 9.94 14.29 3.57
C HIS A 139 10.94 15.44 3.55
N ASP A 140 11.00 16.23 4.62
CA ASP A 140 11.96 17.33 4.73
C ASP A 140 13.40 16.81 4.85
N GLU A 141 13.61 15.71 5.56
CA GLU A 141 14.91 15.03 5.64
C GLU A 141 15.27 14.37 4.32
N TYR A 142 14.31 13.67 3.68
CA TYR A 142 14.50 13.11 2.35
C TYR A 142 14.93 14.17 1.33
N LYS A 143 14.28 15.33 1.34
CA LYS A 143 14.63 16.45 0.47
C LYS A 143 16.03 16.96 0.76
N LYS A 144 16.39 17.14 2.03
CA LYS A 144 17.73 17.57 2.44
C LYS A 144 18.81 16.56 2.03
N ASN A 145 18.55 15.27 2.19
CA ASN A 145 19.45 14.19 1.80
C ASN A 145 19.61 14.14 0.28
N TYR A 146 18.51 14.24 -0.46
CA TYR A 146 18.54 14.35 -1.93
C TYR A 146 19.37 15.55 -2.40
N ASP A 147 19.15 16.73 -1.83
CA ASP A 147 19.89 17.95 -2.21
C ASP A 147 21.38 17.84 -1.87
N SER A 148 21.73 17.15 -0.79
CA SER A 148 23.13 16.89 -0.40
C SER A 148 23.79 15.85 -1.31
N ASN A 149 23.02 14.89 -1.82
CA ASN A 149 23.47 13.82 -2.73
C ASN A 149 23.22 14.17 -4.21
N ARG A 150 22.96 15.44 -4.54
CA ARG A 150 22.47 15.86 -5.85
C ARG A 150 23.45 15.59 -6.99
N GLU A 151 24.75 15.80 -6.75
CA GLU A 151 25.79 15.52 -7.76
C GLU A 151 25.89 14.03 -8.05
N CYS A 152 25.82 13.18 -7.03
CA CYS A 152 25.75 11.72 -7.16
C CYS A 152 24.50 11.31 -7.95
N CYS A 153 23.34 11.87 -7.60
CA CYS A 153 22.08 11.65 -8.33
C CYS A 153 22.15 12.05 -9.81
N TRP A 154 22.88 13.11 -10.14
CA TRP A 154 23.03 13.57 -11.52
C TRP A 154 23.92 12.63 -12.33
N ALA A 155 25.05 12.21 -11.77
CA ALA A 155 25.93 11.22 -12.41
C ALA A 155 25.18 9.90 -12.68
N ILE A 156 24.42 9.39 -11.70
CA ILE A 156 23.63 8.17 -11.87
C ILE A 156 22.54 8.35 -12.92
N LYS A 157 21.87 9.52 -12.97
CA LYS A 157 20.80 9.78 -13.95
C LYS A 157 21.30 9.93 -15.39
N GLU A 158 22.57 10.32 -15.59
CA GLU A 158 23.19 10.36 -16.91
C GLU A 158 23.54 8.97 -17.43
N GLU A 159 23.81 8.01 -16.54
CA GLU A 159 24.11 6.61 -16.90
C GLU A 159 22.85 5.72 -16.93
N VAL A 160 21.87 5.98 -16.05
CA VAL A 160 20.67 5.15 -15.87
C VAL A 160 19.43 6.05 -15.74
N TYR A 161 18.37 5.78 -16.53
CA TYR A 161 17.14 6.61 -16.51
C TYR A 161 16.33 6.53 -15.20
N VAL A 162 16.61 5.53 -14.35
CA VAL A 162 15.88 5.26 -13.10
C VAL A 162 16.87 4.76 -12.04
N LEU A 163 16.78 5.27 -10.81
CA LEU A 163 17.58 4.80 -9.67
C LEU A 163 17.14 3.38 -9.26
N THR A 164 18.10 2.52 -8.89
CA THR A 164 17.81 1.24 -8.24
C THR A 164 17.30 1.46 -6.81
N LYS A 165 16.79 0.41 -6.16
CA LYS A 165 16.35 0.46 -4.77
C LYS A 165 17.51 0.92 -3.87
N GLU A 166 18.66 0.28 -3.98
CA GLU A 166 19.84 0.54 -3.16
C GLU A 166 20.34 1.98 -3.36
N GLN A 167 20.30 2.49 -4.60
CA GLN A 167 20.64 3.88 -4.91
C GLN A 167 19.62 4.86 -4.31
N MET A 168 18.32 4.54 -4.29
CA MET A 168 17.33 5.36 -3.61
C MET A 168 17.58 5.37 -2.10
N GLU A 169 17.84 4.21 -1.49
CA GLU A 169 18.13 4.11 -0.06
C GLU A 169 19.37 4.92 0.33
N GLU A 170 20.42 4.88 -0.49
CA GLU A 170 21.63 5.68 -0.30
C GLU A 170 21.35 7.19 -0.43
N VAL A 171 20.63 7.58 -1.49
CA VAL A 171 20.33 8.99 -1.78
C VAL A 171 19.45 9.62 -0.70
N PHE A 172 18.45 8.88 -0.22
CA PHE A 172 17.47 9.38 0.74
C PHE A 172 17.81 9.05 2.20
N GLY A 173 18.79 8.17 2.44
CA GLY A 173 19.24 7.80 3.78
C GLY A 173 18.25 6.93 4.56
N ASP A 174 17.32 6.26 3.87
CA ASP A 174 16.34 5.36 4.47
C ASP A 174 16.21 4.08 3.64
N SER A 175 16.51 2.93 4.26
CA SER A 175 16.36 1.59 3.67
C SER A 175 14.90 1.21 3.35
N ASN A 176 13.93 1.98 3.87
CA ASN A 176 12.51 1.78 3.62
C ASN A 176 11.87 2.94 2.84
N TYR A 177 12.67 3.86 2.31
CA TYR A 177 12.20 5.07 1.62
C TYR A 177 11.09 4.76 0.61
N LEU A 178 11.37 3.81 -0.29
CA LEU A 178 10.46 3.46 -1.37
C LEU A 178 9.12 2.94 -0.83
N MET A 179 9.16 2.07 0.18
CA MET A 179 7.97 1.50 0.78
C MET A 179 7.14 2.56 1.51
N ASN A 180 7.80 3.37 2.35
CA ASN A 180 7.14 4.42 3.14
C ASN A 180 6.41 5.43 2.24
N VAL A 181 7.10 5.93 1.20
CA VAL A 181 6.52 6.87 0.25
C VAL A 181 5.42 6.21 -0.60
N GLN A 182 5.60 4.96 -1.04
CA GLN A 182 4.58 4.25 -1.79
C GLN A 182 3.30 4.01 -0.99
N LEU A 183 3.42 3.60 0.28
CA LEU A 183 2.27 3.36 1.14
C LEU A 183 1.48 4.64 1.42
N GLU A 184 2.15 5.76 1.70
CA GLU A 184 1.48 7.06 1.85
C GLU A 184 0.74 7.44 0.56
N GLU A 185 1.36 7.28 -0.60
CA GLU A 185 0.79 7.71 -1.88
C GLU A 185 -0.37 6.81 -2.35
N ILE A 186 -0.26 5.50 -2.11
CA ILE A 186 -1.36 4.56 -2.33
C ILE A 186 -2.52 4.92 -1.41
N PHE A 187 -2.26 5.12 -0.11
CA PHE A 187 -3.29 5.48 0.86
C PHE A 187 -3.98 6.80 0.49
N TYR A 188 -3.21 7.81 0.07
CA TYR A 188 -3.73 9.06 -0.49
C TYR A 188 -4.69 8.83 -1.65
N GLY A 189 -4.29 8.02 -2.64
CA GLY A 189 -5.12 7.70 -3.79
C GLY A 189 -6.41 6.97 -3.42
N LEU A 190 -6.31 6.01 -2.50
CA LEU A 190 -7.44 5.21 -2.03
C LEU A 190 -8.45 6.02 -1.21
N THR A 191 -8.02 7.04 -0.48
CA THR A 191 -8.90 7.82 0.40
C THR A 191 -9.45 9.07 -0.26
N ARG A 192 -8.64 9.78 -1.06
CA ARG A 192 -8.99 11.08 -1.69
C ARG A 192 -10.29 11.03 -2.49
N SER A 193 -10.42 10.02 -3.34
CA SER A 193 -11.49 9.94 -4.33
C SER A 193 -12.45 8.81 -4.00
N GLU A 194 -11.92 7.63 -3.68
CA GLU A 194 -12.73 6.41 -3.71
C GLU A 194 -13.68 6.28 -2.52
N PHE A 195 -13.27 6.69 -1.31
CA PHE A 195 -14.15 6.64 -0.13
C PHE A 195 -15.32 7.62 -0.24
N ARG A 196 -15.06 8.83 -0.77
CA ARG A 196 -16.09 9.83 -1.00
C ARG A 196 -17.13 9.35 -2.02
N TYR A 197 -16.72 8.77 -3.14
CA TYR A 197 -17.64 8.24 -4.15
C TYR A 197 -18.43 7.00 -3.69
N ARG A 198 -18.11 6.43 -2.53
CA ARG A 198 -18.79 5.28 -1.93
C ARG A 198 -19.58 5.65 -0.66
N ASN A 199 -19.55 6.92 -0.25
CA ASN A 199 -20.10 7.39 1.01
C ASN A 199 -19.55 6.66 2.23
N ILE A 200 -18.25 6.41 2.23
CA ILE A 200 -17.54 5.82 3.36
C ILE A 200 -16.93 6.95 4.17
N SER A 201 -17.27 7.04 5.44
CA SER A 201 -16.59 7.95 6.38
C SER A 201 -15.35 7.27 6.94
N LEU A 202 -14.21 7.95 6.87
CA LEU A 202 -12.97 7.54 7.53
C LEU A 202 -12.81 8.35 8.81
N ILE A 203 -12.65 7.65 9.94
CA ILE A 203 -12.32 8.22 11.23
C ILE A 203 -10.91 7.74 11.58
N THR A 204 -10.04 8.69 11.91
CA THR A 204 -8.67 8.41 12.32
C THR A 204 -8.49 8.89 13.75
N VAL A 205 -8.04 7.99 14.63
CA VAL A 205 -7.78 8.29 16.04
C VAL A 205 -6.27 8.29 16.25
N CYS A 206 -5.76 9.39 16.78
CA CYS A 206 -4.34 9.62 17.00
C CYS A 206 -4.14 10.55 18.21
N GLU A 207 -2.97 10.45 18.84
CA GLU A 207 -2.50 11.36 19.87
C GLU A 207 -2.04 12.69 19.26
N ASP A 208 -1.28 12.64 18.15
CA ASP A 208 -0.74 13.81 17.49
C ASP A 208 -0.97 13.76 15.97
N ALA A 209 -2.05 14.40 15.54
CA ALA A 209 -2.41 14.52 14.13
C ALA A 209 -1.37 15.25 13.26
N SER A 210 -0.32 15.86 13.83
CA SER A 210 0.80 16.43 13.08
C SER A 210 1.81 15.40 12.59
N ASN A 211 1.84 14.22 13.22
CA ASN A 211 2.77 13.13 12.91
C ASN A 211 2.22 12.12 11.90
N ILE A 212 0.94 12.17 11.56
CA ILE A 212 0.33 11.27 10.57
C ILE A 212 0.38 11.85 9.15
N TYR A 213 0.16 11.00 8.14
CA TYR A 213 0.14 11.37 6.72
C TYR A 213 -0.61 12.68 6.49
N ASN A 214 0.02 13.58 5.72
CA ASN A 214 -0.55 14.90 5.43
C ASN A 214 -1.95 14.78 4.80
N CYS A 215 -2.18 13.71 4.05
CA CYS A 215 -3.45 13.43 3.39
C CYS A 215 -4.62 13.33 4.37
N VAL A 216 -4.42 12.73 5.54
CA VAL A 216 -5.46 12.61 6.57
C VAL A 216 -5.86 14.00 7.04
N SER A 217 -4.87 14.86 7.34
CA SER A 217 -5.12 16.23 7.78
C SER A 217 -5.81 17.09 6.71
N ILE A 218 -5.47 16.89 5.42
CA ILE A 218 -6.04 17.61 4.28
C ILE A 218 -7.49 17.20 4.02
N PHE A 219 -7.82 15.91 4.15
CA PHE A 219 -9.16 15.39 3.84
C PHE A 219 -10.11 15.40 5.04
N SER A 220 -9.59 15.57 6.25
CA SER A 220 -10.40 15.67 7.47
C SER A 220 -11.30 16.91 7.44
N GLN A 221 -12.61 16.68 7.38
CA GLN A 221 -13.62 17.75 7.47
C GLN A 221 -13.93 18.15 8.91
N ILE A 222 -13.75 17.21 9.85
CA ILE A 222 -14.02 17.38 11.27
C ILE A 222 -12.76 16.96 12.02
N LYS A 223 -12.30 17.82 12.93
CA LYS A 223 -11.18 17.54 13.84
C LYS A 223 -11.69 17.76 15.25
N LEU A 224 -11.66 16.71 16.07
CA LEU A 224 -12.08 16.74 17.46
C LEU A 224 -10.87 16.45 18.32
N GLN A 225 -10.56 17.39 19.22
CA GLN A 225 -9.60 17.16 20.29
C GLN A 225 -10.40 16.76 21.52
N VAL A 226 -10.04 15.63 22.13
CA VAL A 226 -10.64 15.14 23.36
C VAL A 226 -9.58 15.24 24.44
N ASP A 227 -9.79 16.16 25.37
CA ASP A 227 -8.93 16.38 26.55
C ASP A 227 -9.27 15.42 27.70
#